data_AF-A0A7K2YZQ6-F1
#
_entry.id   AF-A0A7K2YZQ6-F1
#
_cell.length_a   1.000
_cell.length_b   1.000
_cell.length_c   1.000
_cell.angle_alpha   90.00
_cell.angle_beta   90.00
_cell.angle_gamma   90.00
#
_symmetry.space_group_name_H-M   'P 1'
#
loop_
_entity.id
_entity.type
_entity.pdbx_description
1 polymer ?
#
loop_
_entity_poly.entity_id
_entity_poly.type
_entity_poly.pdbx_seq_one_letter_code
_entity_poly.pdbx_strand_id
1 'polypeptide(L)'
;PPSTPPVGTTAPPSGPGTGETSGAPAAHNPQLAGEALNRLKDAGFVDVKDTPANGADLAVIVAPAAAVGGDDPGRTNNIYLSLARSLDTGDDGTVMAGNAAAAQENGAIWALRRNDQTAKSVSTVDTAETPAGQVAVVWALVVEEKQGNSGQYGVTGTTDGPLPTLPKETP
;
A
#
# COMPACT_ATOMS: atom_id res chain seq x y z
N PRO A 1 -34.09 -63.09 37.88
CA PRO A 1 -34.55 -62.64 36.54
C PRO A 1 -36.05 -62.27 36.58
N PRO A 2 -36.59 -61.46 35.65
CA PRO A 2 -35.94 -60.65 34.58
C PRO A 2 -35.34 -59.33 35.18
N SER A 3 -35.47 -58.05 34.75
CA SER A 3 -36.28 -57.37 33.70
C SER A 3 -35.71 -55.99 33.26
N THR A 4 -35.80 -55.74 31.94
CA THR A 4 -36.07 -54.49 31.15
C THR A 4 -35.59 -53.05 31.53
N PRO A 5 -35.22 -52.21 30.52
CA PRO A 5 -34.88 -50.74 30.60
C PRO A 5 -36.15 -49.84 30.39
N PRO A 6 -36.16 -48.51 30.01
CA PRO A 6 -35.12 -47.59 29.47
C PRO A 6 -35.20 -46.05 29.84
N VAL A 7 -34.53 -45.18 29.02
CA VAL A 7 -34.58 -43.69 28.92
C VAL A 7 -33.76 -42.90 29.99
N GLY A 8 -33.03 -41.80 29.70
CA GLY A 8 -32.64 -41.12 28.44
C GLY A 8 -32.16 -39.66 28.65
N THR A 9 -31.58 -38.99 27.63
CA THR A 9 -31.09 -37.57 27.63
C THR A 9 -29.82 -37.29 28.48
N THR A 10 -28.96 -36.27 28.28
CA THR A 10 -28.81 -35.15 27.30
C THR A 10 -27.33 -35.01 26.88
N ALA A 11 -27.02 -34.24 25.81
CA ALA A 11 -25.65 -33.83 25.47
C ALA A 11 -25.24 -32.48 26.11
N PRO A 12 -23.95 -32.26 26.45
CA PRO A 12 -23.43 -30.95 26.86
C PRO A 12 -23.00 -30.09 25.65
N PRO A 13 -23.02 -28.74 25.75
CA PRO A 13 -22.59 -27.85 24.68
C PRO A 13 -21.06 -27.69 24.61
N SER A 14 -20.51 -27.65 23.39
CA SER A 14 -19.12 -27.26 23.14
C SER A 14 -18.92 -25.75 23.38
N GLY A 15 -17.79 -25.36 23.98
CA GLY A 15 -17.45 -23.96 24.22
C GLY A 15 -17.11 -23.17 22.95
N PRO A 16 -17.10 -21.82 23.02
CA PRO A 16 -16.75 -20.97 21.89
C PRO A 16 -15.27 -21.11 21.54
N GLY A 17 -14.98 -21.60 20.34
CA GLY A 17 -13.63 -21.61 19.79
C GLY A 17 -13.18 -20.19 19.43
N THR A 18 -12.09 -19.73 20.04
CA THR A 18 -11.40 -18.50 19.64
C THR A 18 -10.71 -18.72 18.29
N GLY A 19 -11.46 -18.50 17.21
CA GLY A 19 -10.92 -18.52 15.85
C GLY A 19 -10.03 -17.30 15.62
N GLU A 20 -8.75 -17.41 16.00
CA GLU A 20 -7.73 -16.45 15.63
C GLU A 20 -7.57 -16.47 14.11
N THR A 21 -8.17 -15.49 13.42
CA THR A 21 -7.92 -15.23 12.00
C THR A 21 -6.54 -14.58 11.85
N SER A 22 -5.49 -15.35 12.13
CA SER A 22 -4.11 -15.00 11.82
C SER A 22 -3.93 -15.07 10.31
N GLY A 23 -4.38 -14.01 9.65
CA GLY A 23 -4.32 -13.84 8.21
C GLY A 23 -2.89 -13.59 7.78
N ALA A 24 -2.14 -14.67 7.53
CA ALA A 24 -0.97 -14.58 6.67
C ALA A 24 -1.37 -13.93 5.34
N PRO A 25 -0.50 -13.11 4.72
CA PRO A 25 -0.79 -12.49 3.43
C PRO A 25 -1.31 -13.52 2.42
N ALA A 26 -2.43 -13.22 1.77
CA ALA A 26 -2.98 -14.10 0.77
C ALA A 26 -1.98 -14.19 -0.40
N ALA A 27 -1.41 -15.38 -0.61
CA ALA A 27 -0.36 -15.59 -1.61
C ALA A 27 -0.82 -15.07 -2.98
N HIS A 28 0.05 -14.29 -3.63
CA HIS A 28 -0.23 -13.60 -4.88
C HIS A 28 -0.81 -14.57 -5.93
N ASN A 29 -1.96 -14.21 -6.51
CA ASN A 29 -2.68 -15.03 -7.48
C ASN A 29 -2.78 -14.30 -8.84
N PRO A 30 -1.91 -14.64 -9.81
CA PRO A 30 -1.81 -13.88 -11.05
C PRO A 30 -3.01 -14.09 -11.99
N GLN A 31 -3.73 -15.21 -11.86
CA GLN A 31 -4.96 -15.43 -12.63
C GLN A 31 -6.07 -14.49 -12.16
N LEU A 32 -6.30 -14.39 -10.84
CA LEU A 32 -7.30 -13.46 -10.29
C LEU A 32 -6.91 -11.99 -10.48
N ALA A 33 -5.62 -11.66 -10.35
CA ALA A 33 -5.12 -10.32 -10.65
C ALA A 33 -5.34 -9.95 -12.13
N GLY A 34 -5.04 -10.88 -13.05
CA GLY A 34 -5.28 -10.71 -14.48
C GLY A 34 -6.76 -10.56 -14.83
N GLU A 35 -7.66 -11.31 -14.21
CA GLU A 35 -9.11 -11.12 -14.38
C GLU A 35 -9.59 -9.75 -13.88
N ALA A 36 -9.12 -9.30 -12.71
CA ALA A 36 -9.48 -8.01 -12.15
C ALA A 36 -8.99 -6.84 -13.02
N LEU A 37 -7.72 -6.88 -13.45
CA LEU A 37 -7.11 -5.89 -14.34
C LEU A 37 -7.80 -5.83 -15.70
N ASN A 38 -8.18 -6.97 -16.28
CA ASN A 38 -8.96 -6.98 -17.53
C ASN A 38 -10.33 -6.33 -17.37
N ARG A 39 -11.06 -6.60 -16.27
CA ARG A 39 -12.36 -5.94 -16.00
C ARG A 39 -12.22 -4.44 -15.80
N LEU A 40 -11.15 -3.98 -15.13
CA LEU A 40 -10.84 -2.55 -14.98
C LEU A 40 -10.52 -1.89 -16.32
N LYS A 41 -9.77 -2.59 -17.19
CA LYS A 41 -9.44 -2.14 -18.56
C LYS A 41 -10.68 -2.04 -19.44
N ASP A 42 -11.52 -3.08 -19.44
CA ASP A 42 -12.71 -3.15 -20.30
C ASP A 42 -13.81 -2.17 -19.85
N ALA A 43 -13.78 -1.74 -18.57
CA ALA A 43 -14.58 -0.64 -18.04
C ALA A 43 -13.94 0.76 -18.26
N GLY A 44 -12.74 0.84 -18.86
CA GLY A 44 -12.06 2.10 -19.19
C GLY A 44 -11.35 2.80 -18.02
N PHE A 45 -11.08 2.11 -16.91
CA PHE A 45 -10.42 2.71 -15.73
C PHE A 45 -8.90 2.63 -15.75
N VAL A 46 -8.30 1.65 -16.44
CA VAL A 46 -6.85 1.44 -16.49
C VAL A 46 -6.38 0.99 -17.88
N ASP A 47 -5.17 1.42 -18.27
CA ASP A 47 -4.41 0.80 -19.34
C ASP A 47 -3.58 -0.36 -18.77
N VAL A 48 -3.71 -1.56 -19.33
CA VAL A 48 -2.82 -2.69 -19.03
C VAL A 48 -1.81 -2.85 -20.15
N LYS A 49 -0.52 -2.89 -19.81
CA LYS A 49 0.61 -3.19 -20.70
C LYS A 49 1.39 -4.34 -20.08
N ASP A 50 1.98 -5.20 -20.90
CA ASP A 50 2.79 -6.36 -20.47
C ASP A 50 2.06 -7.29 -19.47
N THR A 51 2.69 -7.70 -18.36
CA THR A 51 2.13 -8.70 -17.42
C THR A 51 2.14 -8.29 -15.93
N PRO A 52 1.63 -7.09 -15.55
CA PRO A 52 1.58 -6.63 -14.16
C PRO A 52 0.70 -7.51 -13.25
N ALA A 53 -0.12 -8.38 -13.84
CA ALA A 53 -0.82 -9.44 -13.13
C ALA A 53 0.13 -10.41 -12.40
N ASN A 54 1.43 -10.46 -12.72
CA ASN A 54 2.43 -11.30 -12.04
C ASN A 54 2.98 -10.67 -10.73
N GLY A 55 2.59 -9.44 -10.40
CA GLY A 55 3.22 -8.64 -9.35
C GLY A 55 4.52 -7.98 -9.79
N ALA A 56 5.13 -7.22 -8.88
CA ALA A 56 6.46 -6.64 -8.99
C ALA A 56 7.06 -6.52 -7.58
N ASP A 57 8.37 -6.60 -7.44
CA ASP A 57 9.02 -6.49 -6.13
C ASP A 57 8.94 -5.04 -5.57
N LEU A 58 8.69 -4.05 -6.43
CA LEU A 58 8.74 -2.62 -6.10
C LEU A 58 7.71 -1.80 -6.89
N ALA A 59 7.04 -0.85 -6.23
CA ALA A 59 5.98 -0.03 -6.84
C ALA A 59 6.23 1.48 -6.77
N VAL A 60 5.87 2.20 -7.84
CA VAL A 60 5.85 3.68 -7.88
C VAL A 60 4.45 4.17 -8.24
N ILE A 61 3.86 4.97 -7.35
CA ILE A 61 2.55 5.61 -7.55
C ILE A 61 2.79 7.05 -7.99
N VAL A 62 2.41 7.39 -9.22
CA VAL A 62 2.44 8.78 -9.69
C VAL A 62 1.24 9.53 -9.10
N ALA A 63 1.50 10.42 -8.16
CA ALA A 63 0.49 11.23 -7.49
C ALA A 63 -0.15 12.26 -8.45
N PRO A 64 -1.44 12.62 -8.27
CA PRO A 64 -2.05 13.72 -9.00
C PRO A 64 -1.28 15.03 -8.81
N ALA A 65 -0.97 15.72 -9.91
CA ALA A 65 -0.13 16.92 -9.95
C ALA A 65 -0.79 18.20 -9.35
N ALA A 66 -1.93 18.06 -8.69
CA ALA A 66 -2.70 19.11 -8.05
C ALA A 66 -3.40 18.56 -6.79
N ALA A 67 -3.69 19.44 -5.83
CA ALA A 67 -4.53 19.10 -4.70
C ALA A 67 -5.92 18.63 -5.14
N VAL A 68 -6.54 17.73 -4.38
CA VAL A 68 -7.89 17.26 -4.69
C VAL A 68 -8.88 18.42 -4.55
N GLY A 69 -9.64 18.69 -5.62
CA GLY A 69 -10.80 19.58 -5.61
C GLY A 69 -12.11 18.82 -5.41
N GLY A 70 -13.15 19.54 -4.99
CA GLY A 70 -14.48 19.00 -4.67
C GLY A 70 -14.82 19.09 -3.18
N ASP A 71 -16.01 18.61 -2.82
CA ASP A 71 -16.60 18.86 -1.49
C ASP A 71 -15.93 18.10 -0.33
N ASP A 72 -15.19 17.02 -0.63
CA ASP A 72 -14.47 16.20 0.35
C ASP A 72 -13.12 15.71 -0.22
N PRO A 73 -12.04 16.50 -0.10
CA PRO A 73 -10.71 16.09 -0.53
C PRO A 73 -10.13 14.96 0.33
N GLY A 74 -10.56 14.84 1.60
CA GLY A 74 -10.09 13.81 2.52
C GLY A 74 -10.51 12.41 2.06
N ARG A 75 -11.78 12.25 1.66
CA ARG A 75 -12.32 10.99 1.13
C ARG A 75 -11.60 10.52 -0.13
N THR A 76 -11.29 11.40 -1.07
CA THR A 76 -10.54 11.04 -2.27
C THR A 76 -9.09 10.67 -1.95
N ASN A 77 -8.42 11.45 -1.08
CA ASN A 77 -7.07 11.11 -0.62
C ASN A 77 -7.01 9.77 0.10
N ASN A 78 -8.04 9.40 0.88
CA ASN A 78 -8.16 8.07 1.48
C ASN A 78 -8.21 6.91 0.45
N ILE A 79 -8.60 7.16 -0.80
CA ILE A 79 -8.50 6.17 -1.89
C ILE A 79 -7.03 5.97 -2.27
N TYR A 80 -6.28 7.06 -2.49
CA TYR A 80 -4.84 6.99 -2.81
C TYR A 80 -4.02 6.37 -1.67
N LEU A 81 -4.29 6.73 -0.42
CA LEU A 81 -3.64 6.14 0.76
C LEU A 81 -4.04 4.67 0.99
N SER A 82 -5.19 4.22 0.49
CA SER A 82 -5.56 2.81 0.56
C SER A 82 -4.92 2.00 -0.56
N LEU A 83 -4.87 2.52 -1.79
CA LEU A 83 -4.08 1.94 -2.88
C LEU A 83 -2.60 1.80 -2.49
N ALA A 84 -2.02 2.85 -1.88
CA ALA A 84 -0.62 2.85 -1.48
C ALA A 84 -0.29 1.73 -0.49
N ARG A 85 -1.06 1.62 0.60
CA ARG A 85 -0.91 0.53 1.58
C ARG A 85 -1.21 -0.85 0.98
N SER A 86 -2.07 -0.95 -0.03
CA SER A 86 -2.39 -2.24 -0.66
C SER A 86 -1.29 -2.77 -1.58
N LEU A 87 -0.47 -1.91 -2.19
CA LEU A 87 0.74 -2.30 -2.92
C LEU A 87 1.87 -2.65 -1.93
N ASP A 88 2.11 -1.76 -0.97
CA ASP A 88 3.03 -1.91 0.16
C ASP A 88 2.79 -3.16 1.05
N THR A 89 1.58 -3.74 1.05
CA THR A 89 1.30 -5.02 1.74
C THR A 89 1.68 -6.26 0.89
N GLY A 90 1.95 -6.09 -0.41
CA GLY A 90 2.22 -7.16 -1.37
C GLY A 90 3.62 -7.13 -2.02
N ASP A 91 4.29 -5.97 -2.00
CA ASP A 91 5.55 -5.67 -2.67
C ASP A 91 6.64 -5.34 -1.60
N ASP A 92 7.94 -5.44 -1.92
CA ASP A 92 9.06 -5.13 -0.98
C ASP A 92 9.34 -3.62 -0.82
N GLY A 93 8.51 -2.75 -1.40
CA GLY A 93 8.59 -1.29 -1.20
C GLY A 93 7.74 -0.45 -2.15
N THR A 94 7.09 0.59 -1.63
CA THR A 94 6.24 1.51 -2.41
C THR A 94 6.66 2.98 -2.24
N VAL A 95 6.78 3.71 -3.35
CA VAL A 95 7.01 5.18 -3.35
C VAL A 95 5.86 5.92 -4.01
N MET A 96 5.26 6.90 -3.34
CA MET A 96 4.34 7.87 -3.96
C MET A 96 5.11 9.11 -4.42
N ALA A 97 5.27 9.24 -5.74
CA ALA A 97 6.07 10.26 -6.41
C ALA A 97 5.18 11.31 -7.09
N GLY A 98 5.48 12.59 -6.93
CA GLY A 98 4.71 13.69 -7.50
C GLY A 98 5.49 15.00 -7.58
N ASN A 99 4.78 16.07 -7.93
CA ASN A 99 5.32 17.44 -7.93
C ASN A 99 5.11 18.12 -6.58
N ALA A 100 5.68 19.32 -6.42
CA ALA A 100 5.56 20.09 -5.18
C ALA A 100 4.10 20.41 -4.81
N ALA A 101 3.20 20.50 -5.80
CA ALA A 101 1.78 20.74 -5.61
C ALA A 101 1.03 19.53 -5.00
N ALA A 102 1.47 18.28 -5.28
CA ALA A 102 0.92 17.07 -4.66
C ALA A 102 1.20 16.99 -3.14
N ALA A 103 2.19 17.75 -2.65
CA ALA A 103 2.55 17.89 -1.24
C ALA A 103 2.04 19.19 -0.57
N GLN A 104 1.31 20.04 -1.30
CA GLN A 104 0.53 21.15 -0.72
C GLN A 104 -0.76 20.64 -0.07
N GLU A 105 -1.42 21.50 0.71
CA GLU A 105 -2.66 21.16 1.42
C GLU A 105 -3.73 20.57 0.49
N ASN A 106 -4.40 19.51 0.97
CA ASN A 106 -5.33 18.65 0.21
C ASN A 106 -4.71 17.83 -0.94
N GLY A 107 -3.38 17.85 -1.13
CA GLY A 107 -2.66 16.94 -2.03
C GLY A 107 -2.47 15.52 -1.47
N ALA A 108 -2.24 14.55 -2.36
CA ALA A 108 -2.11 13.15 -1.99
C ALA A 108 -0.87 12.87 -1.12
N ILE A 109 0.28 13.46 -1.46
CA ILE A 109 1.52 13.33 -0.67
C ILE A 109 1.37 14.07 0.68
N TRP A 110 0.68 15.21 0.70
CA TRP A 110 0.38 15.95 1.94
C TRP A 110 -0.47 15.14 2.92
N ALA A 111 -1.45 14.41 2.39
CA ALA A 111 -2.33 13.53 3.16
C ALA A 111 -1.60 12.28 3.64
N LEU A 112 -0.75 11.69 2.79
CA LEU A 112 0.07 10.53 3.13
C LEU A 112 1.01 10.85 4.29
N ARG A 113 1.77 11.95 4.20
CA ARG A 113 2.66 12.46 5.25
C ARG A 113 1.97 12.80 6.58
N ARG A 114 0.64 12.89 6.60
CA ARG A 114 -0.19 13.14 7.81
C ARG A 114 -0.94 11.91 8.30
N ASN A 115 -0.78 10.78 7.63
CA ASN A 115 -1.35 9.51 8.02
C ASN A 115 -0.26 8.65 8.67
N ASP A 116 -0.22 8.64 10.00
CA ASP A 116 0.72 7.90 10.84
C ASP A 116 0.92 6.41 10.53
N GLN A 117 0.01 5.78 9.79
CA GLN A 117 0.14 4.40 9.34
C GLN A 117 0.82 4.33 7.97
N THR A 118 0.39 5.15 7.01
CA THR A 118 0.93 5.14 5.64
C THR A 118 2.30 5.82 5.54
N ALA A 119 2.55 6.86 6.35
CA ALA A 119 3.84 7.57 6.38
C ALA A 119 5.00 6.75 7.00
N LYS A 120 4.72 5.54 7.51
CA LYS A 120 5.69 4.60 8.11
C LYS A 120 5.93 3.35 7.25
N SER A 121 5.33 3.27 6.07
CA SER A 121 5.50 2.17 5.13
C SER A 121 5.61 2.61 3.67
N VAL A 122 5.06 3.77 3.31
CA VAL A 122 5.16 4.34 1.96
C VAL A 122 6.01 5.61 1.95
N SER A 123 7.17 5.53 1.30
CA SER A 123 7.99 6.70 0.98
C SER A 123 7.29 7.69 0.05
N THR A 124 7.69 8.96 0.10
CA THR A 124 7.20 9.98 -0.85
C THR A 124 8.30 10.85 -1.43
N VAL A 125 8.10 11.34 -2.65
CA VAL A 125 8.97 12.31 -3.32
C VAL A 125 8.12 13.42 -3.94
N ASP A 126 8.29 14.66 -3.49
CA ASP A 126 7.54 15.84 -4.00
C ASP A 126 8.25 16.65 -5.10
N THR A 127 9.28 16.07 -5.74
CA THR A 127 10.09 16.74 -6.77
C THR A 127 10.30 15.87 -8.04
N ALA A 128 9.43 14.90 -8.30
CA ALA A 128 9.58 13.88 -9.35
C ALA A 128 9.51 14.43 -10.80
N GLU A 129 9.08 15.68 -10.98
CA GLU A 129 9.21 16.42 -12.24
C GLU A 129 10.65 16.86 -12.54
N THR A 130 11.54 16.81 -11.54
CA THR A 130 12.95 17.20 -11.64
C THR A 130 13.88 15.99 -11.78
N PRO A 131 15.04 16.11 -12.46
CA PRO A 131 16.02 15.03 -12.52
C PRO A 131 16.54 14.58 -11.14
N ALA A 132 16.61 15.49 -10.17
CA ALA A 132 17.02 15.18 -8.81
C ALA A 132 15.97 14.35 -8.06
N GLY A 133 14.68 14.69 -8.20
CA GLY A 133 13.58 13.91 -7.63
C GLY A 133 13.40 12.54 -8.31
N GLN A 134 13.69 12.43 -9.61
CA GLN A 134 13.72 11.13 -10.29
C GLN A 134 14.78 10.19 -9.71
N VAL A 135 15.97 10.73 -9.38
CA VAL A 135 16.98 10.00 -8.60
C VAL A 135 16.48 9.70 -7.18
N ALA A 136 15.80 10.64 -6.52
CA ALA A 136 15.22 10.43 -5.19
C ALA A 136 14.22 9.27 -5.15
N VAL A 137 13.37 9.10 -6.17
CA VAL A 137 12.43 7.98 -6.28
C VAL A 137 13.16 6.65 -6.34
N VAL A 138 14.18 6.53 -7.21
CA VAL A 138 14.99 5.31 -7.33
C VAL A 138 15.73 5.00 -6.02
N TRP A 139 16.28 6.02 -5.37
CA TRP A 139 16.96 5.86 -4.08
C TRP A 139 16.00 5.50 -2.94
N ALA A 140 14.75 5.97 -2.98
CA ALA A 140 13.75 5.66 -1.96
C ALA A 140 13.36 4.17 -2.07
N LEU A 141 13.09 3.67 -3.28
CA LEU A 141 12.86 2.23 -3.51
C LEU A 141 14.01 1.36 -2.97
N VAL A 142 15.27 1.76 -3.17
CA VAL A 142 16.44 1.04 -2.64
C VAL A 142 16.54 1.11 -1.11
N VAL A 143 15.98 2.13 -0.47
CA VAL A 143 15.92 2.22 1.00
C VAL A 143 14.78 1.38 1.57
N GLU A 144 13.61 1.34 0.92
CA GLU A 144 12.53 0.40 1.26
C GLU A 144 13.05 -1.06 1.13
N GLU A 145 13.49 -1.45 -0.06
CA GLU A 145 13.91 -2.82 -0.41
C GLU A 145 15.02 -3.38 0.50
N LYS A 146 15.97 -2.52 0.92
CA LYS A 146 17.14 -2.95 1.69
C LYS A 146 17.05 -2.70 3.20
N GLN A 147 16.07 -1.94 3.68
CA GLN A 147 15.97 -1.57 5.10
C GLN A 147 14.57 -1.68 5.71
N GLY A 148 13.51 -1.79 4.90
CA GLY A 148 12.12 -1.72 5.36
C GLY A 148 11.76 -0.36 6.00
N ASN A 149 12.36 0.73 5.51
CA ASN A 149 12.29 2.07 6.11
C ASN A 149 11.77 3.12 5.11
N SER A 150 10.52 3.55 5.29
CA SER A 150 9.94 4.62 4.47
C SER A 150 10.44 6.02 4.89
N GLY A 151 10.61 6.92 3.92
CA GLY A 151 10.96 8.32 4.16
C GLY A 151 10.25 9.33 3.25
N GLN A 152 10.23 10.59 3.69
CA GLN A 152 9.35 11.63 3.18
C GLN A 152 10.20 12.77 2.57
N TYR A 153 10.48 12.70 1.27
CA TYR A 153 11.54 13.47 0.60
C TYR A 153 11.05 14.58 -0.34
N GLY A 154 11.87 15.61 -0.54
CA GLY A 154 11.65 16.66 -1.53
C GLY A 154 11.95 18.06 -1.00
N VAL A 155 10.99 18.99 -1.17
CA VAL A 155 11.09 20.39 -0.71
C VAL A 155 9.85 20.87 0.06
N THR A 156 8.73 20.14 0.02
CA THR A 156 7.42 20.64 0.47
C THR A 156 6.99 19.99 1.78
N GLY A 157 7.41 20.56 2.91
CA GLY A 157 7.02 20.05 4.25
C GLY A 157 7.55 18.63 4.54
N THR A 158 8.68 18.29 3.93
CA THR A 158 9.51 17.11 4.22
C THR A 158 10.24 17.27 5.56
N THR A 159 10.46 16.17 6.27
CA THR A 159 11.37 16.07 7.43
C THR A 159 12.75 15.53 7.06
N ASP A 160 12.82 14.70 6.01
CA ASP A 160 13.95 13.79 5.78
C ASP A 160 14.91 14.30 4.67
N GLY A 161 14.57 15.44 4.05
CA GLY A 161 15.43 16.17 3.12
C GLY A 161 15.16 15.88 1.63
N PRO A 162 16.03 16.36 0.73
CA PRO A 162 15.80 16.31 -0.71
C PRO A 162 16.14 14.95 -1.35
N LEU A 163 16.90 14.10 -0.66
CA LEU A 163 17.35 12.78 -1.14
C LEU A 163 17.40 11.78 0.04
N PRO A 164 17.07 10.49 -0.20
CA PRO A 164 17.31 9.42 0.76
C PRO A 164 18.80 9.23 1.08
N THR A 165 19.12 8.78 2.29
CA THR A 165 20.45 8.24 2.60
C THR A 165 20.52 6.78 2.20
N LEU A 166 21.21 6.46 1.11
CA LEU A 166 21.40 5.08 0.66
C LEU A 166 22.05 4.19 1.73
N PRO A 167 21.78 2.86 1.73
CA PRO A 167 22.51 1.90 2.54
C PRO A 167 24.03 2.02 2.32
N LYS A 168 24.80 1.78 3.38
CA LYS A 168 26.25 1.57 3.24
C LYS A 168 26.48 0.15 2.75
N GLU A 169 27.04 0.00 1.54
CA GLU A 169 27.57 -1.29 1.12
C GLU A 169 28.61 -1.77 2.14
N THR A 170 28.40 -2.98 2.64
CA THR A 170 29.30 -3.65 3.60
C THR A 170 30.05 -4.74 2.81
N PRO A 171 31.39 -4.68 2.70
CA PRO A 171 32.19 -5.64 1.92
C PRO A 171 32.18 -7.07 2.48
#